data_AF-A0A930YPR6-F1
#
_entry.id   AF-A0A930YPR6-F1
#
_cell.length_a   1.000
_cell.length_b   1.000
_cell.length_c   1.000
_cell.angle_alpha   90.00
_cell.angle_beta   90.00
_cell.angle_gamma   90.00
#
_symmetry.space_group_name_H-M   'P 1'
#
loop_
_entity.id
_entity.type
_entity.pdbx_description
1 polymer ?
#
loop_
_entity_poly.entity_id
_entity_poly.type
_entity_poly.pdbx_seq_one_letter_code
_entity_poly.pdbx_strand_id
1 'polypeptide(L)' 'MQDGFVKVAAITPKVRVADVTYNVESCLSSIKKVYAEHAARVIVLPELC' A
#
# COMPACT_ATOMS: atom_id res chain seq x y z
N MET A 1 3.95 5.20 -24.47
CA MET A 1 2.82 4.46 -23.87
C MET A 1 1.60 4.77 -24.74
N GLN A 2 1.05 3.77 -25.43
CA GLN A 2 -0.08 3.98 -26.34
C GLN A 2 -1.46 3.86 -25.65
N ASP A 3 -1.49 3.52 -24.35
CA ASP A 3 -2.72 3.13 -23.61
C ASP A 3 -3.05 4.02 -22.39
N GLY A 4 -2.52 5.25 -22.34
CA GLY A 4 -2.70 6.17 -21.21
C GLY A 4 -1.69 5.99 -20.07
N PHE A 5 -1.91 6.68 -18.94
CA PHE A 5 -1.02 6.66 -17.78
C PHE A 5 -1.58 5.77 -16.66
N VAL A 6 -0.74 4.91 -16.07
CA VAL A 6 -1.07 4.13 -14.86
C VAL A 6 -0.41 4.79 -13.66
N LYS A 7 -1.22 5.24 -12.71
CA LYS A 7 -0.70 5.80 -11.46
C LYS A 7 -0.37 4.66 -10.49
N VAL A 8 0.86 4.64 -9.99
CA VAL A 8 1.37 3.61 -9.09
C VAL A 8 1.89 4.24 -7.80
N ALA A 9 1.91 3.48 -6.71
CA ALA A 9 2.46 3.90 -5.42
C ALA A 9 3.27 2.78 -4.78
N ALA A 10 4.42 3.14 -4.20
CA ALA A 10 5.16 2.30 -3.27
C ALA A 10 5.03 2.90 -1.88
N ILE A 11 4.54 2.11 -0.92
CA ILE A 11 4.24 2.58 0.44
C ILE A 11 4.94 1.70 1.46
N THR A 12 5.26 2.27 2.62
CA THR A 12 5.90 1.55 3.73
C THR A 12 5.04 1.70 4.98
N PRO A 13 4.11 0.74 5.23
CA PRO A 13 3.30 0.75 6.45
C PRO A 13 4.19 0.55 7.68
N LYS A 14 3.69 0.91 8.86
CA LYS A 14 4.35 0.58 10.12
C LYS A 14 4.17 -0.91 10.41
N VAL A 15 5.25 -1.57 10.81
CA VAL A 15 5.25 -3.01 11.12
C VAL A 15 5.71 -3.25 12.56
N ARG A 16 5.26 -4.35 13.14
CA ARG A 16 5.68 -4.89 14.43
C ARG A 16 6.09 -6.35 14.25
N VAL A 17 7.24 -6.71 14.82
CA VAL A 17 7.76 -8.08 14.71
C VAL A 17 6.80 -9.04 15.41
N ALA A 18 6.40 -10.10 14.70
CA ALA A 18 5.51 -11.17 15.17
C ALA A 18 4.07 -10.72 15.57
N ASP A 19 3.62 -9.53 15.20
CA ASP A 19 2.25 -9.06 15.41
C ASP A 19 1.51 -8.95 14.07
N VAL A 20 1.02 -10.09 13.59
CA VAL A 20 0.35 -10.21 12.27
C VAL A 20 -0.91 -9.34 12.21
N THR A 21 -1.67 -9.27 13.30
CA THR A 21 -2.92 -8.51 13.34
C THR A 21 -2.66 -7.02 13.14
N TYR A 22 -1.72 -6.44 13.88
CA TYR A 22 -1.33 -5.03 13.71
C TYR A 22 -0.81 -4.75 12.29
N ASN A 23 0.04 -5.64 11.77
CA ASN A 23 0.64 -5.52 10.45
C ASN A 23 -0.41 -5.50 9.33
N VAL A 24 -1.39 -6.41 9.38
CA VAL A 24 -2.52 -6.44 8.45
C VAL A 24 -3.33 -5.15 8.49
N GLU A 25 -3.66 -4.64 9.68
CA GLU A 25 -4.41 -3.39 9.84
C GLU A 25 -3.63 -2.17 9.31
N SER A 26 -2.32 -2.13 9.57
CA SER A 26 -1.40 -1.10 9.09
C SER A 26 -1.30 -1.09 7.55
N CYS A 27 -1.19 -2.27 6.93
CA CYS A 27 -1.20 -2.42 5.48
C CYS A 27 -2.54 -1.95 4.88
N LEU A 28 -3.66 -2.43 5.42
CA LEU A 28 -5.00 -2.11 4.91
C LEU A 28 -5.31 -0.61 5.02
N SER A 29 -4.99 0.01 6.14
CA SER A 29 -5.19 1.45 6.34
C SER A 29 -4.34 2.28 5.36
N SER A 30 -3.08 1.90 5.16
CA SER A 30 -2.17 2.58 4.22
C SER A 30 -2.63 2.45 2.77
N ILE A 31 -3.06 1.25 2.35
CA ILE A 31 -3.63 1.00 1.00
C ILE A 31 -4.87 1.86 0.79
N LYS A 32 -5.82 1.84 1.73
CA LYS A 32 -7.07 2.62 1.63
C LYS A 32 -6.80 4.11 1.52
N LYS A 33 -5.87 4.63 2.31
CA LYS A 33 -5.46 6.04 2.28
C LYS A 33 -4.93 6.43 0.90
N VAL A 34 -3.97 5.67 0.38
CA VAL A 34 -3.37 5.98 -0.93
C VAL A 34 -4.35 5.79 -2.08
N TYR A 35 -5.23 4.79 -2.00
CA TYR A 35 -6.31 4.63 -2.96
C TYR A 35 -7.23 5.87 -2.98
N ALA A 36 -7.65 6.35 -1.82
CA ALA A 36 -8.56 7.49 -1.70
C ALA A 36 -7.91 8.84 -2.08
N GLU A 37 -6.69 9.11 -1.61
CA GLU A 37 -6.03 10.40 -1.76
C GLU A 37 -5.31 10.55 -3.11
N HIS A 38 -4.79 9.44 -3.65
CA HIS A 38 -3.94 9.49 -4.84
C HIS A 38 -4.54 8.76 -6.05
N ALA A 39 -5.55 7.91 -5.88
CA ALA A 39 -6.12 7.07 -6.94
C ALA A 39 -5.06 6.19 -7.64
N ALA A 40 -4.11 5.66 -6.87
CA ALA A 40 -3.14 4.69 -7.37
C ALA A 40 -3.84 3.36 -7.75
N ARG A 41 -3.47 2.79 -8.89
CA ARG A 41 -4.02 1.55 -9.44
C ARG A 41 -3.16 0.32 -9.13
N VAL A 42 -1.87 0.54 -8.88
CA VAL A 42 -0.95 -0.49 -8.38
C VAL A 42 -0.31 0.07 -7.11
N ILE A 43 -0.40 -0.68 -6.03
CA ILE A 43 0.16 -0.32 -4.72
C ILE A 43 1.05 -1.47 -4.29
N VAL A 44 2.33 -1.19 -4.06
CA VAL A 44 3.30 -2.19 -3.59
C VAL A 44 3.69 -1.91 -2.15
N LEU A 45 3.94 -2.99 -1.41
CA LEU A 45 4.36 -3.00 -0.02
C LEU A 45 5.75 -3.68 0.09
N PRO A 46 6.51 -3.44 1.17
CA PRO A 46 7.74 -4.18 1.46
C PRO A 46 7.45 -5.65 1.74
N GLU A 47 8.48 -6.50 1.63
CA GLU A 47 8.39 -7.90 2.03
C GLU A 47 8.12 -8.03 3.54
N LEU A 48 7.35 -9.05 3.95
CA LEU A 48 7.03 -9.38 5.36
C LEU A 48 6.37 -8.24 6.16
N CYS A 49 5.65 -7.34 5.49
CA CYS A 49 4.96 -6.22 6.13
C CYS A 49 3.62 -6.57 6.77
#